data_AF-A0A0A1X0I3-F1
#
_entry.id   AF-A0A0A1X0I3-F1
#
_cell.length_a   1.000
_cell.length_b   1.000
_cell.length_c   1.000
_cell.angle_alpha   90.00
_cell.angle_beta   90.00
_cell.angle_gamma   90.00
#
_symmetry.space_group_name_H-M   'P 1'
#
loop_
_entity.id
_entity.type
_entity.pdbx_description
1 polymer ?
#
loop_
_entity_poly.entity_id
_entity_poly.type
_entity_poly.pdbx_seq_one_letter_code
_entity_poly.pdbx_strand_id
1 'polypeptide(L)'
;YGHIFASIFLYKIFHKTFSYPSFSIRVVFKWLMRAFSGHLPPDQLLILWDLILGYDSLEVLSLFAIIILSFRKDSILQVNSLDNIEAILADLSSIKVLPLIQLALCRD
;
A
#
# COMPACT_ATOMS: atom_id res chain seq x y z
N TYR A 1 7.96 -9.10 17.67
CA TYR A 1 7.68 -7.67 17.89
C TYR A 1 7.09 -6.97 16.65
N GLY A 2 7.47 -7.34 15.42
CA GLY A 2 6.85 -6.80 14.18
C GLY A 2 5.32 -7.04 14.03
N HIS A 3 4.81 -8.20 14.45
CA HIS A 3 3.37 -8.51 14.35
C HIS A 3 2.46 -7.64 15.25
N ILE A 4 2.93 -7.23 16.44
CA ILE A 4 2.13 -6.41 17.38
C ILE A 4 2.14 -4.95 16.93
N PHE A 5 3.28 -4.46 16.43
CA PHE A 5 3.37 -3.14 15.83
C PHE A 5 2.50 -3.04 14.58
N ALA A 6 2.54 -4.01 13.67
CA ALA A 6 1.66 -4.06 12.50
C ALA A 6 0.17 -4.04 12.89
N SER A 7 -0.22 -4.74 13.96
CA SER A 7 -1.61 -4.83 14.41
C SER A 7 -2.15 -3.50 14.97
N ILE A 8 -1.41 -2.83 15.87
CA ILE A 8 -1.79 -1.51 16.41
C ILE A 8 -1.70 -0.41 15.32
N PHE A 9 -0.77 -0.56 14.39
CA PHE A 9 -0.53 0.37 13.29
C PHE A 9 -1.61 0.30 12.21
N LEU A 10 -1.97 -0.93 11.79
CA LEU A 10 -3.14 -1.17 10.96
C LEU A 10 -4.37 -0.61 11.66
N TYR A 11 -4.54 -0.79 12.97
CA TYR A 11 -5.69 -0.25 13.69
C TYR A 11 -5.82 1.29 13.57
N LYS A 12 -4.72 2.06 13.65
CA LYS A 12 -4.80 3.53 13.59
C LYS A 12 -5.05 4.07 12.18
N ILE A 13 -4.47 3.43 11.16
CA ILE A 13 -4.79 3.69 9.75
C ILE A 13 -6.25 3.29 9.49
N PHE A 14 -6.63 2.07 9.85
CA PHE A 14 -8.01 1.60 9.76
C PHE A 14 -8.95 2.56 10.47
N HIS A 15 -8.68 3.04 11.67
CA HIS A 15 -9.59 3.95 12.36
C HIS A 15 -9.81 5.26 11.60
N LYS A 16 -8.76 5.93 11.12
CA LYS A 16 -8.91 7.18 10.35
C LYS A 16 -9.52 6.94 8.96
N THR A 17 -9.18 5.83 8.32
CA THR A 17 -9.79 5.40 7.05
C THR A 17 -11.24 4.95 7.25
N PHE A 18 -11.61 4.37 8.38
CA PHE A 18 -12.95 3.83 8.68
C PHE A 18 -13.90 4.87 9.30
N SER A 19 -13.40 6.03 9.75
CA SER A 19 -14.24 7.23 9.84
C SER A 19 -14.76 7.68 8.47
N TYR A 20 -14.10 7.25 7.36
CA TYR A 20 -14.53 7.49 5.98
C TYR A 20 -14.41 6.22 5.09
N PRO A 21 -15.05 5.11 5.48
CA PRO A 21 -14.68 3.75 5.07
C PRO A 21 -14.96 3.46 3.60
N SER A 22 -16.02 4.05 3.05
CA SER A 22 -16.62 3.55 1.81
C SER A 22 -15.79 3.80 0.56
N PHE A 23 -14.84 4.74 0.57
CA PHE A 23 -14.15 5.18 -0.64
C PHE A 23 -12.64 4.89 -0.68
N SER A 24 -11.91 5.10 0.42
CA SER A 24 -10.47 4.76 0.48
C SER A 24 -10.20 3.26 0.29
N ILE A 25 -11.10 2.42 0.80
CA ILE A 25 -11.08 0.97 0.57
C ILE A 25 -11.22 0.65 -0.91
N ARG A 26 -11.97 1.44 -1.70
CA ARG A 26 -12.14 1.20 -3.14
C ARG A 26 -10.85 1.43 -3.90
N VAL A 27 -10.02 2.40 -3.51
CA VAL A 27 -8.74 2.67 -4.18
C VAL A 27 -7.79 1.50 -4.01
N VAL A 28 -7.61 1.03 -2.77
CA VAL A 28 -6.78 -0.13 -2.46
C VAL A 28 -7.31 -1.39 -3.15
N PHE A 29 -8.64 -1.57 -3.14
CA PHE A 29 -9.27 -2.70 -3.82
C PHE A 29 -9.05 -2.67 -5.34
N LYS A 30 -9.07 -1.48 -5.97
CA LYS A 30 -8.74 -1.33 -7.40
C LYS A 30 -7.31 -1.78 -7.70
N TRP A 31 -6.34 -1.48 -6.83
CA TRP A 31 -4.97 -1.98 -7.00
C TRP A 31 -4.92 -3.50 -7.00
N LEU A 32 -5.56 -4.14 -6.00
CA LEU A 32 -5.57 -5.59 -5.86
C LEU A 32 -6.28 -6.28 -7.02
N MET A 33 -7.46 -5.78 -7.41
CA MET A 33 -8.23 -6.35 -8.53
C MET A 33 -7.51 -6.25 -9.87
N ARG A 34 -6.63 -5.25 -10.04
CA ARG A 34 -5.82 -5.08 -11.26
C ARG A 34 -4.40 -5.61 -11.10
N ALA A 35 -4.07 -6.23 -9.97
CA ALA A 35 -2.70 -6.62 -9.62
C ALA A 35 -1.69 -5.50 -9.90
N PHE A 36 -2.04 -4.25 -9.52
CA PHE A 36 -1.29 -3.02 -9.76
C PHE A 36 -1.07 -2.61 -11.23
N SER A 37 -1.64 -3.34 -12.20
CA SER A 37 -1.62 -2.97 -13.61
C SER A 37 -2.34 -1.65 -13.86
N GLY A 38 -1.67 -0.74 -14.57
CA GLY A 38 -2.13 0.62 -14.82
C GLY A 38 -2.00 1.58 -13.64
N HIS A 39 -1.48 1.12 -12.49
CA HIS A 39 -1.17 1.96 -11.34
C HIS A 39 0.34 2.16 -11.17
N LEU A 40 1.14 1.12 -11.41
CA LEU A 40 2.60 1.21 -11.40
C LEU A 40 3.17 1.44 -12.80
N PRO A 41 4.35 2.08 -12.92
CA PRO A 41 5.15 2.05 -14.14
C PRO A 41 5.46 0.60 -14.56
N PRO A 42 5.54 0.28 -15.87
CA PRO A 42 5.72 -1.09 -16.35
C PRO A 42 6.94 -1.80 -15.77
N ASP A 43 8.06 -1.10 -15.65
CA ASP A 43 9.30 -1.58 -15.05
C ASP A 43 9.13 -1.97 -13.57
N GLN A 44 8.37 -1.19 -12.82
CA GLN A 44 8.07 -1.50 -11.41
C GLN A 44 7.05 -2.62 -11.29
N LEU A 45 6.07 -2.66 -12.18
CA LEU A 45 5.08 -3.73 -12.23
C LEU A 45 5.74 -5.09 -12.48
N LEU A 46 6.65 -5.20 -13.45
CA LEU A 46 7.37 -6.45 -13.74
C LEU A 46 8.16 -6.95 -12.53
N ILE A 47 8.83 -6.05 -11.80
CA ILE A 47 9.53 -6.40 -10.56
C ILE A 47 8.57 -6.98 -9.51
N LEU A 48 7.37 -6.42 -9.35
CA LEU A 48 6.37 -6.96 -8.43
C LEU A 48 5.92 -8.36 -8.87
N TRP A 49 5.77 -8.60 -10.17
CA TRP A 49 5.44 -9.91 -10.72
C TRP A 49 6.56 -10.93 -10.54
N ASP A 50 7.82 -10.54 -10.70
CA ASP A 50 8.97 -11.40 -10.40
C ASP A 50 8.97 -11.85 -8.93
N LEU A 51 8.58 -10.97 -8.00
CA LEU A 51 8.42 -11.33 -6.58
C LEU A 51 7.26 -12.30 -6.33
N ILE A 52 6.13 -12.13 -7.03
CA ILE A 52 5.00 -13.07 -6.95
C ILE A 52 5.42 -14.45 -7.43
N LEU A 53 6.14 -14.52 -8.56
CA LEU A 53 6.64 -15.78 -9.12
C LEU A 53 7.71 -16.41 -8.22
N GLY A 54 8.63 -15.61 -7.67
CA GLY A 54 9.69 -16.09 -6.79
C GLY A 54 9.17 -16.60 -5.44
N TYR A 55 8.08 -16.04 -4.92
CA TYR A 55 7.45 -16.46 -3.67
C TYR A 55 6.30 -17.46 -3.87
N ASP A 56 5.88 -17.70 -5.11
CA ASP A 56 4.77 -18.59 -5.49
C ASP A 56 3.45 -18.28 -4.75
N SER A 57 3.14 -16.99 -4.55
CA SER A 57 1.88 -16.58 -3.91
C SER A 57 1.46 -15.16 -4.24
N LEU A 58 0.15 -14.97 -4.43
CA LEU A 58 -0.48 -13.67 -4.65
C LEU A 58 -0.58 -12.84 -3.36
N GLU A 59 -0.28 -13.40 -2.19
CA GLU A 59 -0.24 -12.65 -0.92
C GLU A 59 0.74 -11.47 -0.97
N VAL A 60 1.74 -11.53 -1.84
CA VAL A 60 2.68 -10.43 -2.14
C VAL A 60 1.94 -9.16 -2.56
N LEU A 61 0.82 -9.26 -3.29
CA LEU A 61 0.00 -8.11 -3.69
C LEU A 61 -0.60 -7.40 -2.47
N SER A 62 -1.18 -8.17 -1.57
CA SER A 62 -1.80 -7.67 -0.34
C SER A 62 -0.76 -7.08 0.61
N LEU A 63 0.38 -7.75 0.75
CA LEU A 63 1.51 -7.25 1.52
C LEU A 63 2.02 -5.92 0.97
N PHE A 64 2.21 -5.84 -0.35
CA PHE A 64 2.69 -4.63 -1.01
C PHE A 64 1.71 -3.46 -0.84
N ALA A 65 0.40 -3.71 -0.95
CA ALA A 65 -0.63 -2.69 -0.67
C ALA A 65 -0.53 -2.14 0.77
N ILE A 66 -0.33 -3.03 1.76
CA ILE A 66 -0.14 -2.62 3.17
C ILE A 66 1.13 -1.80 3.33
N ILE A 67 2.21 -2.17 2.68
CA ILE A 67 3.48 -1.43 2.72
C ILE A 67 3.28 0.00 2.16
N ILE A 68 2.59 0.15 1.03
CA ILE A 68 2.29 1.46 0.43
C ILE A 68 1.48 2.33 1.41
N LEU A 69 0.42 1.78 1.99
CA LEU A 69 -0.39 2.49 2.98
C LEU A 69 0.44 2.93 4.19
N SER A 70 1.33 2.04 4.64
CA SER A 70 2.25 2.31 5.76
C SER A 70 3.24 3.41 5.43
N PHE A 71 3.73 3.46 4.20
CA PHE A 71 4.66 4.46 3.71
C PHE A 71 4.00 5.84 3.53
N ARG A 72 2.74 5.88 3.07
CA ARG A 72 1.97 7.13 2.90
C ARG A 72 1.29 7.61 4.19
N LYS A 73 1.47 6.91 5.31
CA LYS A 73 0.74 7.16 6.57
C LYS A 73 0.77 8.63 7.01
N ASP A 74 1.94 9.27 6.98
CA ASP A 74 2.11 10.59 7.58
C ASP A 74 1.39 11.64 6.73
N SER A 75 1.46 11.48 5.40
CA SER A 75 0.67 12.29 4.45
C SER A 75 -0.84 12.10 4.64
N ILE A 76 -1.31 10.85 4.84
CA ILE A 76 -2.73 10.55 5.10
C ILE A 76 -3.19 11.14 6.44
N LEU A 77 -2.34 11.08 7.47
CA LEU A 77 -2.67 11.61 8.80
C LEU A 77 -2.73 13.14 8.81
N GLN A 78 -1.96 13.83 7.95
CA GLN A 78 -1.93 15.29 7.85
C GLN A 78 -3.11 15.90 7.09
N VAL A 79 -3.83 15.12 6.28
CA VAL A 79 -4.99 15.62 5.52
C VAL A 79 -6.30 15.43 6.28
N ASN A 80 -7.25 16.32 5.98
CA ASN A 80 -8.56 16.40 6.63
C ASN A 80 -9.74 16.23 5.66
N SER A 81 -9.48 15.97 4.37
CA SER A 81 -10.52 15.72 3.36
C SER A 81 -10.30 14.39 2.67
N LEU A 82 -11.42 13.79 2.24
CA LEU A 82 -11.40 12.52 1.52
C LEU A 82 -10.71 12.60 0.17
N ASP A 83 -10.97 13.67 -0.59
CA ASP A 83 -10.39 13.87 -1.92
C ASP A 83 -8.86 13.93 -1.86
N ASN A 84 -8.30 14.53 -0.79
CA ASN A 84 -6.85 14.58 -0.60
C ASN A 84 -6.26 13.21 -0.25
N ILE A 85 -6.97 12.40 0.56
CA ILE A 85 -6.55 11.02 0.84
C ILE A 85 -6.56 10.21 -0.47
N GLU A 86 -7.61 10.35 -1.28
CA GLU A 86 -7.70 9.68 -2.58
C GLU A 86 -6.56 10.11 -3.49
N ALA A 87 -6.28 11.41 -3.62
CA ALA A 87 -5.19 11.91 -4.45
C ALA A 87 -3.82 11.33 -4.04
N ILE A 88 -3.55 11.26 -2.72
CA ILE A 88 -2.32 10.68 -2.18
C ILE A 88 -2.20 9.19 -2.53
N LEU A 89 -3.32 8.46 -2.49
CA LEU A 89 -3.34 7.03 -2.74
C LEU A 89 -3.37 6.71 -4.25
N ALA A 90 -4.06 7.50 -5.07
CA ALA A 90 -4.27 7.21 -6.49
C ALA A 90 -2.97 7.23 -7.30
N ASP A 91 -2.01 8.08 -6.93
CA ASP A 91 -0.73 8.20 -7.62
C ASP A 91 0.35 7.28 -7.03
N LEU A 92 0.60 6.18 -7.74
CA LEU A 92 1.68 5.23 -7.45
C LEU A 92 2.86 5.35 -8.44
N SER A 93 2.86 6.34 -9.33
CA SER A 93 3.85 6.45 -10.42
C SER A 93 5.30 6.61 -9.92
N SER A 94 5.47 7.21 -8.74
CA SER A 94 6.76 7.42 -8.09
C SER A 94 7.24 6.24 -7.24
N ILE A 95 6.41 5.21 -7.05
CA ILE A 95 6.74 4.07 -6.18
C ILE A 95 7.80 3.20 -6.84
N LYS A 96 8.86 2.91 -6.07
CA LYS A 96 9.86 1.91 -6.43
C LYS A 96 9.64 0.66 -5.59
N VAL A 97 9.31 -0.46 -6.24
CA VAL A 97 8.83 -1.68 -5.57
C VAL A 97 9.89 -2.24 -4.62
N LEU A 98 11.09 -2.56 -5.13
CA LEU A 98 12.15 -3.16 -4.34
C LEU A 98 12.62 -2.28 -3.16
N PRO A 99 12.97 -0.99 -3.37
CA PRO A 99 13.36 -0.12 -2.26
C PRO A 99 12.28 -0.01 -1.18
N LEU A 100 11.02 0.04 -1.58
CA LEU A 100 9.90 0.17 -0.65
C LEU A 100 9.71 -1.10 0.19
N ILE A 101 9.78 -2.28 -0.44
CA ILE A 101 9.71 -3.57 0.26
C ILE A 101 10.92 -3.74 1.19
N GLN A 102 12.12 -3.44 0.73
CA GLN A 102 13.34 -3.49 1.54
C GLN A 102 13.24 -2.56 2.75
N LEU A 103 12.76 -1.32 2.58
CA LEU A 103 12.56 -0.39 3.69
C LEU A 103 11.56 -0.91 4.73
N ALA A 104 10.54 -1.66 4.30
CA ALA A 104 9.56 -2.25 5.20
C ALA A 104 10.11 -3.47 5.96
N LEU A 105 10.99 -4.26 5.34
CA LEU A 105 11.55 -5.49 5.91
C LEU A 105 12.85 -5.28 6.71
N CYS A 106 13.67 -4.29 6.35
CA CYS A 106 14.94 -3.96 7.02
C CYS A 106 14.79 -2.95 8.17
N ARG A 107 13.57 -2.50 8.48
CA ARG A 107 13.32 -1.68 9.66
C ARG A 107 13.32 -2.57 10.91
N ASP A 108 14.49 -2.70 11.52
CA ASP A 108 14.71 -3.24 12.87
C ASP A 108 14.30 -2.25 13.96
#